data_AF-B9T624-F1
#
_entry.id   AF-B9T624-F1
#
_cell.length_a   1.000
_cell.length_b   1.000
_cell.length_c   1.000
_cell.angle_alpha   90.00
_cell.angle_beta   90.00
_cell.angle_gamma   90.00
#
_symmetry.space_group_name_H-M   'P 1'
#
loop_
_entity.id
_entity.type
_entity.pdbx_description
1 polymer ?
#
loop_
_entity_poly.entity_id
_entity_poly.type
_entity_poly.pdbx_seq_one_letter_code
_entity_poly.pdbx_strand_id
1 'polypeptide(L)'
;MQFYQEPFDTSLVDSNSTNNAGFAESIKQIKCGTPMLRLGCPNEISSLVAFLCMPAASYIPGQAIVVDGGLTVNALPAKMN
;
A
#
# COMPACT_ATOMS: atom_id res chain seq x y z
N MET A 1 7.04 10.25 -12.62
CA MET A 1 6.77 9.51 -11.37
C MET A 1 5.35 8.97 -11.48
N GLN A 2 5.21 7.68 -11.81
CA GLN A 2 3.90 7.02 -11.73
C GLN A 2 3.60 6.85 -10.24
N PHE A 3 2.59 7.57 -9.76
CA PHE A 3 2.02 7.30 -8.45
C PHE A 3 1.26 5.98 -8.55
N TYR A 4 1.91 4.86 -8.23
CA TYR A 4 1.20 3.63 -7.94
C TYR A 4 0.55 3.82 -6.57
N GLN A 5 -0.73 4.20 -6.56
CA GLN A 5 -1.54 4.07 -5.35
C GLN A 5 -1.82 2.59 -5.17
N GLU A 6 -1.16 1.98 -4.19
CA GLU A 6 -1.48 0.62 -3.79
C GLU A 6 -2.92 0.54 -3.25
N PRO A 7 -3.68 -0.51 -3.59
CA PRO A 7 -5.04 -0.67 -3.13
C PRO A 7 -5.06 -0.93 -1.62
N PHE A 8 -5.92 -0.19 -0.92
CA PHE A 8 -6.16 -0.37 0.52
C PHE A 8 -7.32 -1.32 0.77
N ASP A 9 -7.32 -1.92 1.95
CA ASP A 9 -8.39 -2.78 2.43
C ASP A 9 -9.70 -1.98 2.54
N THR A 10 -10.58 -2.18 1.56
CA THR A 10 -11.83 -1.45 1.39
C THR A 10 -12.86 -2.34 0.70
N SER A 11 -14.14 -2.10 0.98
CA SER A 11 -15.25 -2.84 0.36
C SER A 11 -15.28 -2.73 -1.17
N LEU A 12 -14.70 -1.66 -1.73
CA LEU A 12 -14.56 -1.49 -3.18
C LEU A 12 -13.54 -2.48 -3.76
N VAL A 13 -12.43 -2.73 -3.05
CA VAL A 13 -11.44 -3.74 -3.45
C VAL A 13 -12.05 -5.13 -3.39
N ASP A 14 -12.88 -5.43 -2.39
CA ASP A 14 -13.58 -6.71 -2.29
C ASP A 14 -14.54 -6.90 -3.47
N SER A 15 -15.40 -5.91 -3.72
CA SER A 15 -16.39 -5.95 -4.81
C SER A 15 -15.74 -6.09 -6.18
N ASN A 16 -14.60 -5.44 -6.42
CA ASN A 16 -13.87 -5.59 -7.67
C ASN A 16 -13.17 -6.95 -7.77
N SER A 17 -12.69 -7.50 -6.65
CA SER A 17 -12.06 -8.83 -6.63
C SER A 17 -13.05 -9.94 -6.93
N THR A 18 -14.32 -9.82 -6.54
CA THR A 18 -15.35 -10.82 -6.88
C THR A 18 -15.75 -10.77 -8.36
N ASN A 19 -15.73 -9.59 -8.97
CA ASN A 19 -16.30 -9.35 -10.29
C ASN A 19 -15.25 -9.31 -11.42
N ASN A 20 -13.96 -9.25 -11.08
CA ASN A 20 -12.86 -9.17 -12.03
C ASN A 20 -11.69 -10.05 -11.60
N ALA A 21 -11.53 -11.20 -12.27
CA ALA A 21 -10.49 -12.18 -11.98
C ALA A 21 -9.06 -11.62 -12.17
N GLY A 22 -8.85 -10.74 -13.15
CA GLY A 22 -7.54 -10.11 -13.37
C GLY A 22 -7.16 -9.12 -12.26
N PHE A 23 -8.15 -8.40 -11.74
CA PHE A 23 -7.98 -7.53 -10.58
C PHE A 23 -7.68 -8.35 -9.32
N ALA A 24 -8.44 -9.43 -9.07
CA ALA A 24 -8.22 -10.31 -7.93
C ALA A 24 -6.80 -10.92 -7.92
N GLU A 25 -6.31 -11.36 -9.08
CA GLU A 25 -4.94 -11.87 -9.21
C GLU A 25 -3.89 -10.79 -8.94
N SER A 26 -4.14 -9.55 -9.38
CA SER A 26 -3.25 -8.41 -9.08
C SER A 26 -3.18 -8.12 -7.57
N ILE A 27 -4.32 -8.14 -6.88
CA ILE A 27 -4.37 -7.98 -5.42
C ILE A 27 -3.61 -9.10 -4.70
N LYS A 28 -3.74 -10.34 -5.20
CA LYS A 28 -3.01 -11.48 -4.65
C LYS A 28 -1.50 -11.30 -4.81
N GLN A 29 -1.04 -10.86 -5.98
CA GLN A 29 0.38 -10.60 -6.24
C GLN A 29 0.93 -9.48 -5.35
N ILE A 30 0.18 -8.40 -5.16
CA ILE A 30 0.53 -7.32 -4.22
C ILE A 30 0.68 -7.88 -2.81
N LYS A 31 -0.32 -8.62 -2.31
CA LYS A 31 -0.23 -9.25 -0.97
C LYS A 31 0.99 -10.16 -0.85
N CYS A 32 1.28 -10.99 -1.85
CA CYS A 32 2.45 -11.87 -1.82
C CYS A 32 3.79 -11.12 -1.88
N GLY A 33 3.84 -9.97 -2.57
CA GLY A 33 5.03 -9.12 -2.64
C GLY A 33 5.28 -8.33 -1.36
N THR A 34 4.21 -7.89 -0.69
CA THR A 34 4.30 -7.14 0.57
C THR A 34 4.75 -8.05 1.71
N PRO A 35 5.85 -7.75 2.43
CA PRO A 35 6.28 -8.52 3.60
C PRO A 35 5.22 -8.73 4.68
N MET A 36 4.29 -7.78 4.83
CA MET A 36 3.15 -7.89 5.75
C MET A 36 2.03 -8.82 5.26
N LEU A 37 2.10 -9.35 4.03
CA LEU A 37 1.17 -10.32 3.43
C LEU A 37 -0.31 -9.90 3.41
N ARG A 38 -0.58 -8.60 3.47
CA ARG A 38 -1.92 -8.00 3.45
C ARG A 38 -1.90 -6.63 2.80
N LEU A 39 -3.09 -6.13 2.47
CA LEU A 39 -3.26 -4.72 2.10
C LEU A 39 -3.19 -3.84 3.36
N GLY A 40 -2.78 -2.59 3.18
CA GLY A 40 -2.82 -1.59 4.23
C GLY A 40 -4.25 -1.11 4.52
N CYS A 41 -4.48 -0.60 5.72
CA CYS A 41 -5.71 0.10 6.09
C CYS A 41 -5.48 1.63 6.03
N PRO A 42 -6.51 2.42 5.68
CA PRO A 42 -6.39 3.88 5.63
C PRO A 42 -5.87 4.53 6.93
N ASN A 43 -6.20 3.95 8.08
CA ASN A 43 -5.76 4.43 9.40
C ASN A 43 -4.23 4.33 9.63
N GLU A 44 -3.56 3.43 8.91
CA GLU A 44 -2.11 3.25 9.02
C GLU A 44 -1.36 4.43 8.38
N ILE A 45 -1.94 5.04 7.35
CA ILE A 45 -1.41 6.28 6.72
C ILE A 45 -1.79 7.50 7.53
N SER A 46 -3.04 7.58 8.02
CA SER A 46 -3.51 8.76 8.76
C SER A 46 -2.70 9.02 10.03
N SER A 47 -2.19 7.97 10.67
CA SER A 47 -1.32 8.08 11.85
C SER A 47 0.01 8.79 11.53
N LEU A 48 0.64 8.46 10.40
CA LEU A 48 1.85 9.16 9.95
C LEU A 48 1.54 10.61 9.57
N VAL A 49 0.44 10.85 8.84
CA VAL A 49 0.02 12.21 8.46
C VAL A 49 -0.19 13.06 9.71
N ALA A 50 -0.86 12.51 10.73
CA ALA A 50 -1.06 13.19 12.01
C ALA A 50 0.28 13.53 12.69
N PHE A 51 1.24 12.61 12.72
CA PHE A 51 2.59 12.85 13.24
C PHE A 51 3.32 13.96 12.48
N LEU A 52 3.25 13.97 11.15
CA LEU A 52 3.90 14.99 10.32
C LEU A 52 3.36 16.41 10.54
N CYS A 53 2.13 16.54 11.06
CA CYS A 53 1.55 17.81 11.46
C CYS A 53 2.00 18.27 12.87
N MET A 54 2.68 17.43 13.65
CA MET A 54 3.13 17.76 15.00
C MET A 54 4.49 18.51 14.99
N PRO A 55 4.79 19.33 16.02
CA PRO A 55 6.11 19.95 16.16
C PRO A 55 7.28 18.96 16.20
N ALA A 56 7.04 17.72 16.63
CA ALA A 56 8.02 16.65 16.64
C ALA A 56 8.57 16.30 15.24
N ALA A 57 7.82 16.58 14.18
CA ALA A 57 8.25 16.37 12.79
C ALA A 57 9.00 17.57 12.19
N SER A 58 9.34 18.59 12.98
CA SER A 58 9.94 19.86 12.50
C SER A 58 11.24 19.72 11.71
N TYR A 59 11.96 18.59 11.84
CA TYR A 59 13.20 18.32 11.10
C TYR A 59 13.04 17.30 9.95
N ILE A 60 11.80 17.03 9.49
CA ILE A 60 11.50 16.11 8.38
C ILE A 60 10.87 16.84 7.15
N PRO A 61 11.27 18.07 6.77
CA PRO A 61 10.72 18.70 5.58
C PRO A 61 11.26 18.07 4.29
N GLY A 62 10.42 18.05 3.25
CA GLY A 62 10.83 17.66 1.89
C GLY A 62 11.10 16.17 1.68
N GLN A 63 10.79 15.31 2.65
CA GLN A 63 10.98 13.87 2.53
C GLN A 63 9.76 13.18 1.93
N ALA A 64 10.00 12.24 1.01
CA ALA A 64 9.00 11.27 0.58
C ALA A 64 9.07 10.06 1.51
N ILE A 65 8.02 9.83 2.31
CA ILE A 65 7.94 8.71 3.25
C ILE A 65 7.01 7.65 2.67
N VAL A 66 7.54 6.44 2.49
CA VAL A 66 6.79 5.29 1.96
C VAL A 66 6.08 4.57 3.10
N VAL A 67 4.77 4.30 2.92
CA VAL A 67 3.93 3.56 3.87
C VAL A 67 3.12 2.52 3.10
N ASP A 68 3.69 1.32 2.90
CA ASP A 68 3.14 0.29 2.01
C ASP A 68 3.31 -1.14 2.55
N GLY A 69 3.65 -1.29 3.83
CA GLY A 69 3.91 -2.59 4.44
C GLY A 69 5.16 -3.32 3.91
N GLY A 70 6.05 -2.60 3.22
CA GLY A 70 7.31 -3.12 2.68
C GLY A 70 7.22 -3.57 1.23
N LEU A 71 6.15 -3.26 0.50
CA LEU A 71 6.05 -3.61 -0.92
C LEU A 71 7.20 -2.96 -1.72
N THR A 72 7.57 -1.72 -1.45
CA THR A 72 8.66 -1.04 -2.18
C THR A 72 10.00 -1.75 -2.03
N VAL A 73 10.25 -2.45 -0.92
CA VAL A 73 11.49 -3.22 -0.71
C VAL A 73 11.48 -4.57 -1.43
N ASN A 74 10.30 -5.14 -1.67
CA ASN A 74 10.11 -6.34 -2.47
C ASN A 74 9.38 -5.97 -3.77
N ALA A 75 10.12 -5.72 -4.85
CA ALA A 75 9.51 -5.55 -6.16
C ALA A 75 8.49 -6.68 -6.41
N LEU A 76 7.29 -6.34 -6.92
CA LEU A 76 6.21 -7.31 -7.15
C LEU A 76 6.78 -8.61 -7.70
N PRO A 77 6.54 -9.77 -7.05
CA PRO A 77 7.13 -11.03 -7.49
C PRO A 77 6.75 -11.22 -8.95
N ALA A 78 7.75 -11.40 -9.81
CA ALA A 78 7.52 -11.70 -11.22
C ALA A 78 6.51 -12.85 -11.31
N LYS A 79 5.48 -12.70 -12.16
CA LYS A 79 4.37 -13.65 -12.34
C LYS A 79 4.82 -15.07 -11.99
N MET A 80 4.30 -15.62 -10.89
CA MET A 80 4.43 -17.06 -10.63
C MET A 80 3.72 -17.78 -11.78
N ASN A 81 4.51 -18.50 -12.56
CA ASN A 81 4.13 -19.30 -13.71
C ASN A 81 3.41 -20.58 -13.30
#